data_AF-A0A820MCF1-F1
#
_entry.id   AF-A0A820MCF1-F1
#
_cell.length_a   1.000
_cell.length_b   1.000
_cell.length_c   1.000
_cell.angle_alpha   90.00
_cell.angle_beta   90.00
_cell.angle_gamma   90.00
#
_symmetry.space_group_name_H-M   'P 1'
#
loop_
_entity.id
_entity.type
_entity.pdbx_description
1 polymer ?
#
loop_
_entity_poly.entity_id
_entity_poly.type
_entity_poly.pdbx_seq_one_letter_code
_entity_poly.pdbx_strand_id
1 'polypeptide(L)' 'MLLCEVALGNTHMVTDKTSSDYRAQLDTSKYQSRTAHGSSIPDPRYTIIRDSGVRMPLGEIITCKNAQHLAH' A
#
# COMPACT_ATOMS: atom_id res chain seq x y z
N MET A 1 -1.00 -3.06 20.63
CA MET A 1 -1.06 -3.05 19.16
C MET A 1 -0.93 -4.47 18.65
N LEU A 2 -1.69 -4.86 17.63
CA LEU A 2 -1.58 -6.18 17.00
C LEU A 2 -0.84 -6.04 15.67
N LEU A 3 -0.03 -7.04 15.32
CA LEU A 3 0.61 -7.17 14.02
C LEU A 3 0.03 -8.42 13.35
N CYS A 4 -0.56 -8.27 12.17
CA CYS A 4 -1.12 -9.37 11.40
C CYS A 4 -0.54 -9.39 9.99
N GLU A 5 -0.39 -10.60 9.46
CA GLU A 5 -0.16 -10.79 8.03
C GLU A 5 -1.45 -10.50 7.26
N VAL A 6 -1.33 -9.77 6.16
CA VAL A 6 -2.45 -9.43 5.27
C VAL A 6 -2.05 -9.75 3.83
N ALA A 7 -2.71 -10.73 3.23
CA ALA A 7 -2.49 -11.10 1.84
C ALA A 7 -3.21 -10.10 0.90
N LEU A 8 -2.55 -8.97 0.61
CA LEU A 8 -3.13 -7.88 -0.19
C LEU A 8 -3.39 -8.25 -1.67
N GLY A 9 -2.61 -9.19 -2.24
CA GLY A 9 -2.76 -9.61 -3.64
C GLY A 9 -2.63 -8.46 -4.64
N ASN A 10 -3.32 -8.58 -5.78
CA ASN A 10 -3.42 -7.48 -6.73
C ASN A 10 -4.32 -6.38 -6.13
N THR A 11 -3.74 -5.20 -5.94
CA THR A 11 -4.33 -4.15 -5.11
C THR A 11 -4.80 -2.98 -5.99
N HIS A 12 -6.06 -2.58 -5.84
CA HIS A 12 -6.56 -1.37 -6.49
C HIS A 12 -6.18 -0.12 -5.70
N MET A 13 -5.44 0.79 -6.32
CA MET A 13 -5.03 2.04 -5.70
C MET A 13 -6.12 3.10 -5.87
N VAL A 14 -6.58 3.68 -4.77
CA VAL A 14 -7.56 4.78 -4.79
C VAL A 14 -6.83 6.11 -4.57
N THR A 15 -6.81 6.96 -5.59
CA THR A 15 -6.10 8.25 -5.59
C THR A 15 -7.00 9.42 -5.22
N ASP A 16 -8.31 9.33 -5.47
CA ASP A 16 -9.24 10.44 -5.27
C ASP A 16 -10.04 10.32 -3.97
N LYS A 17 -10.08 11.44 -3.23
CA LYS A 17 -10.81 11.59 -1.96
C LYS A 17 -12.32 11.76 -2.16
N THR A 18 -12.78 11.93 -3.39
CA THR A 18 -14.20 12.02 -3.73
C THR A 18 -14.80 10.61 -3.69
N SER A 19 -15.27 10.27 -2.49
CA SER A 19 -16.19 9.22 -2.02
C SER A 19 -16.89 8.22 -2.97
N SER A 20 -16.96 8.39 -4.29
CA SER A 20 -17.58 7.41 -5.19
C SER A 20 -16.77 6.12 -5.24
N ASP A 21 -15.44 6.21 -5.36
CA ASP A 21 -14.60 5.05 -5.62
C ASP A 21 -14.39 4.19 -4.38
N TYR A 22 -14.33 4.82 -3.20
CA TYR A 22 -14.32 4.11 -1.93
C TYR A 22 -15.59 3.29 -1.71
N ARG A 23 -16.75 3.81 -2.14
CA ARG A 23 -18.06 3.17 -1.95
C ARG A 23 -18.44 2.22 -3.09
N ALA A 24 -17.84 2.36 -4.26
CA ALA A 24 -18.04 1.45 -5.37
C ALA A 24 -17.59 0.04 -4.96
N GLN A 25 -18.27 -1.00 -5.44
CA GLN A 25 -17.80 -2.37 -5.26
C GLN A 25 -16.44 -2.56 -5.93
N LEU A 26 -15.55 -3.34 -5.32
CA LEU A 26 -14.28 -3.70 -5.95
C LEU A 26 -14.57 -4.64 -7.11
N ASP A 27 -13.94 -4.39 -8.26
CA ASP A 27 -13.89 -5.37 -9.34
C ASP A 27 -13.05 -6.57 -8.89
N THR A 28 -13.70 -7.53 -8.23
CA THR A 28 -13.06 -8.72 -7.64
C THR A 28 -12.52 -9.69 -8.69
N SER A 29 -12.89 -9.51 -9.96
CA SER A 29 -12.29 -10.25 -11.07
C SER A 29 -10.84 -9.84 -11.32
N LYS A 30 -10.44 -8.63 -10.89
CA LYS A 30 -9.09 -8.07 -11.11
C LYS A 30 -8.32 -7.86 -9.83
N TYR A 31 -8.98 -7.44 -8.75
CA TYR A 31 -8.32 -6.96 -7.54
C TYR A 31 -8.83 -7.69 -6.29
N GLN A 32 -7.94 -7.98 -5.34
CA GLN A 32 -8.26 -8.67 -4.08
C GLN A 32 -8.33 -7.69 -2.91
N SER A 33 -7.74 -6.51 -3.03
CA SER A 33 -7.75 -5.49 -1.99
C SER A 33 -7.74 -4.07 -2.56
N ARG A 34 -7.87 -3.10 -1.65
CA ARG A 34 -7.79 -1.67 -1.94
C ARG A 34 -6.80 -1.02 -1.00
N THR A 35 -6.02 -0.09 -1.53
CA THR A 35 -5.17 0.79 -0.73
C THR A 35 -5.45 2.25 -1.02
N ALA A 36 -5.65 2.99 0.07
CA ALA A 36 -5.73 4.44 0.09
C ALA A 36 -4.31 5.00 0.26
N HIS A 37 -3.79 5.75 -0.72
CA HIS A 37 -2.49 6.39 -0.54
C HIS A 37 -2.65 7.72 0.20
N GLY A 38 -1.98 7.84 1.35
CA GLY A 38 -1.85 9.08 2.08
C GLY A 38 -0.84 10.02 1.41
N SER A 39 -0.60 11.18 2.05
CA SER A 39 0.45 12.12 1.63
C SER A 39 1.87 11.60 1.85
N SER A 40 2.03 10.52 2.62
CA SER A 40 3.31 9.94 2.98
C SER A 40 3.22 8.42 3.11
N ILE A 41 4.35 7.75 2.92
CA ILE A 41 4.53 6.29 3.06
C ILE A 41 5.85 6.01 3.79
N PRO A 42 6.02 4.86 4.44
CA PRO A 42 7.34 4.38 4.84
C PRO A 42 8.24 4.23 3.61
N ASP A 43 9.51 4.60 3.74
CA ASP A 43 10.48 4.49 2.65
C ASP A 43 10.64 3.02 2.22
N PRO A 44 10.30 2.68 0.96
CA PRO A 44 10.26 1.30 0.51
C PRO A 44 11.65 0.64 0.49
N ARG A 45 12.74 1.43 0.42
CA ARG A 45 14.12 0.93 0.39
C ARG A 45 14.52 0.21 1.68
N TYR A 46 13.81 0.48 2.77
CA TYR A 46 14.04 -0.13 4.08
C TYR A 46 12.95 -1.15 4.43
N THR A 47 12.24 -1.67 3.43
CA THR A 47 11.32 -2.81 3.63
C THR A 47 12.13 -4.08 3.84
N ILE A 48 11.88 -4.77 4.94
CA ILE A 48 12.46 -6.10 5.18
C ILE A 48 11.47 -7.18 4.75
N ILE A 49 11.99 -8.31 4.26
CA ILE A 49 11.22 -9.52 4.00
C ILE A 49 11.61 -10.53 5.08
N ARG A 50 10.66 -10.94 5.91
CA ARG A 50 10.90 -11.99 6.91
C ARG A 50 11.05 -13.35 6.23
N ASP A 51 11.60 -14.33 6.95
CA ASP A 51 11.70 -15.73 6.48
C ASP A 51 10.33 -16.33 6.08
N SER A 52 9.24 -15.82 6.65
CA SER A 52 7.87 -16.17 6.26
C SER A 52 7.40 -15.58 4.93
N GLY A 53 8.24 -14.79 4.25
CA GLY A 53 7.90 -14.07 3.01
C GLY A 53 7.11 -12.77 3.22
N VAL A 54 6.78 -12.41 4.47
CA VAL A 54 6.00 -11.22 4.80
C VAL A 54 6.87 -9.96 4.70
N ARG A 55 6.38 -8.95 3.97
CA ARG A 55 7.02 -7.63 3.85
C ARG A 55 6.67 -6.77 5.07
N MET A 56 7.69 -6.19 5.71
CA MET A 56 7.52 -5.24 6.81
C MET A 56 8.11 -3.87 6.44
N PRO A 57 7.27 -2.82 6.32
CA PRO A 57 7.71 -1.49 5.95
C PRO A 57 8.24 -0.74 7.19
N LEU A 58 9.54 -0.87 7.46
CA LEU A 58 10.19 -0.30 8.66
C LEU A 58 10.97 0.99 8.39
N GLY A 59 10.89 1.54 7.18
CA GLY A 59 11.55 2.79 6.79
C GLY A 59 10.94 4.02 7.43
N GLU A 60 11.72 5.11 7.48
CA GLU A 60 11.20 6.43 7.86
C GLU A 60 10.11 6.90 6.90
N ILE A 61 9.21 7.76 7.40
CA ILE A 61 8.11 8.28 6.61
C ILE A 61 8.63 9.31 5.59
N ILE A 62 8.40 9.05 4.31
CA ILE A 62 8.71 9.97 3.20
C ILE A 62 7.42 10.52 2.57
N THR A 63 7.49 11.75 2.05
CA THR A 63 6.35 12.36 1.34
C THR A 63 6.20 11.71 -0.04
N CYS A 64 4.97 11.36 -0.44
CA CYS A 64 4.70 10.65 -1.70
C CYS A 64 5.16 11.40 -2.97
N LYS A 65 5.34 12.73 -2.90
CA LYS A 65 5.96 13.52 -3.97
C LYS A 65 7.42 13.13 -4.24
N ASN A 66 8.13 12.65 -3.22
CA ASN A 66 9.53 12.23 -3.30
C ASN A 66 9.68 10.72 -3.58
N ALA A 67 8.59 9.94 -3.46
CA ALA A 67 8.61 8.48 -3.61
C ALA A 67 8.59 8.02 -5.09
N GLN A 68 8.12 8.87 -6.01
CA GLN A 68 8.00 8.53 -7.45
C GLN A 68 9.35 8.27 -8.15
N HIS A 69 10.48 8.68 -7.55
CA HIS A 69 11.82 8.49 -8.10
C HIS A 69 12.58 7.27 -7.51
N LEU A 70 11.98 6.55 -6.55
CA LEU A 70 12.68 5.53 -5.76
C LEU A 70 12.27 4.08 -6.11
N ALA A 71 11.40 3.91 -7.10
CA ALA A 71 10.94 2.61 -7.59
C ALA A 71 11.44 2.36 -9.02
N HIS A 72 12.76 2.25 -9.17
CA HIS A 72 13.44 1.72 -10.37
C HIS A 72 14.42 0.63 -9.96
#